data_AF-A0A2D8R0J7-F1
#
_entry.id   AF-A0A2D8R0J7-F1
#
_cell.length_a   1.000
_cell.length_b   1.000
_cell.length_c   1.000
_cell.angle_alpha   90.00
_cell.angle_beta   90.00
_cell.angle_gamma   90.00
#
_symmetry.space_group_name_H-M   'P 1'
#
loop_
_entity.id
_entity.type
_entity.pdbx_description
1 polymer ?
#
loop_
_entity_poly.entity_id
_entity_poly.type
_entity_poly.pdbx_seq_one_letter_code
_entity_poly.pdbx_strand_id
1 'polypeptide(L)'
;MRPSAYTDTSLMRHTDEDERPGEVWGVLLAGDYTAEHEGGIGSILSRLGIDEKGIMVSGRSMADGGRQIDVISGTKTEAYHVKAPTEKNPNRHVKKKVVSKVKGLTTNTHVDTISRIVHEAPRYGFDKEVTGAWSNRDFAIVGWSDEAKQFVSDLSEALASGNVTVWIGGAAGNPFARNGLIIAITSRLPQKGVAHMNEADDNSRRLDEAAEKTGIKSLIKKAAEKGKIATKSFYKDPWRVLKPNWADKADSTKHPVKFYLAPADNDQYQNGWYTVEELTEWTRGKGPVIKPAE
;
A
#
# COMPACT_ATOMS: atom_id res chain seq x y z
N MET A 1 -23.92 -8.74 11.80
CA MET A 1 -22.97 -9.17 10.76
C MET A 1 -21.66 -9.54 11.42
N ARG A 2 -21.11 -10.72 11.16
CA ARG A 2 -19.76 -11.07 11.62
C ARG A 2 -18.77 -10.41 10.64
N PRO A 3 -17.65 -9.83 11.09
CA PRO A 3 -16.63 -9.35 10.17
C PRO A 3 -16.08 -10.58 9.43
N SER A 4 -16.24 -10.62 8.11
CA SER A 4 -15.42 -11.49 7.27
C SER A 4 -14.00 -11.00 7.44
N ALA A 5 -13.08 -11.83 7.91
CA ALA A 5 -11.69 -11.45 7.83
C ALA A 5 -11.16 -11.79 6.43
N TYR A 6 -10.35 -10.87 5.94
CA TYR A 6 -10.18 -10.57 4.54
C TYR A 6 -9.00 -11.35 3.95
N THR A 7 -9.15 -11.79 2.70
CA THR A 7 -8.55 -13.03 2.22
C THR A 7 -7.52 -12.90 1.11
N ASP A 8 -7.20 -11.69 0.64
CA ASP A 8 -6.53 -11.48 -0.64
C ASP A 8 -5.00 -11.41 -0.51
N THR A 9 -4.42 -12.18 0.42
CA THR A 9 -2.97 -12.45 0.39
C THR A 9 -2.69 -13.47 -0.71
N SER A 10 -1.78 -13.15 -1.62
CA SER A 10 -1.45 -14.03 -2.74
C SER A 10 0.02 -13.98 -3.09
N LEU A 11 0.54 -15.11 -3.56
CA LEU A 11 1.83 -15.14 -4.25
C LEU A 11 1.67 -14.52 -5.63
N MET A 12 2.63 -13.68 -6.01
CA MET A 12 2.71 -13.06 -7.33
C MET A 12 3.65 -13.87 -8.20
N ARG A 13 3.15 -14.30 -9.36
CA ARG A 13 3.86 -15.16 -10.30
C ARG A 13 4.09 -14.45 -11.62
N HIS A 14 5.15 -14.87 -12.29
CA HIS A 14 5.36 -14.57 -13.70
C HIS A 14 4.24 -15.20 -14.53
N THR A 15 3.72 -14.44 -15.48
CA THR A 15 2.76 -14.90 -16.49
C THR A 15 3.47 -15.71 -17.58
N ASP A 16 2.70 -16.35 -18.45
CA ASP A 16 3.24 -17.10 -19.60
C ASP A 16 4.01 -16.22 -20.60
N GLU A 17 3.81 -14.90 -20.54
CA GLU A 17 4.50 -13.91 -21.38
C GLU A 17 5.80 -13.37 -20.76
N ASP A 18 6.03 -13.61 -19.47
CA ASP A 18 7.20 -13.08 -18.77
C ASP A 18 8.43 -13.98 -18.96
N GLU A 19 9.60 -13.50 -18.55
CA GLU A 19 10.86 -14.20 -18.80
C GLU A 19 11.02 -15.53 -18.03
N ARG A 20 10.24 -15.74 -16.96
CA ARG A 20 10.33 -16.92 -16.07
C ARG A 20 8.93 -17.43 -15.68
N PRO A 21 8.13 -17.95 -16.63
CA PRO A 21 6.72 -18.29 -16.39
C PRO A 21 6.49 -19.16 -15.15
N GLY A 22 5.50 -18.79 -14.33
CA GLY A 22 5.12 -19.50 -13.12
C GLY A 22 6.02 -19.27 -11.91
N GLU A 23 7.24 -18.72 -12.07
CA GLU A 23 8.12 -18.42 -10.94
C GLU A 23 7.46 -17.38 -10.00
N VAL A 24 7.52 -17.62 -8.69
CA VAL A 24 7.05 -16.67 -7.68
C VAL A 24 8.11 -15.58 -7.48
N TRP A 25 7.71 -14.33 -7.68
CA TRP A 25 8.59 -13.16 -7.53
C TRP A 25 8.23 -12.27 -6.35
N GLY A 26 7.01 -12.38 -5.81
CA GLY A 26 6.56 -11.53 -4.72
C GLY A 26 5.33 -12.07 -3.99
N VAL A 27 4.93 -11.33 -2.97
CA VAL A 27 3.68 -11.56 -2.23
C VAL A 27 2.94 -10.24 -2.09
N LEU A 28 1.63 -10.28 -2.32
CA LEU A 28 0.70 -9.19 -2.01
C LEU A 28 0.11 -9.47 -0.63
N LEU A 29 0.24 -8.52 0.29
CA LEU A 29 -0.49 -8.47 1.55
C LEU A 29 -1.59 -7.42 1.42
N ALA A 30 -2.84 -7.86 1.33
CA ALA A 30 -3.97 -6.95 1.17
C ALA A 30 -4.00 -5.88 2.27
N GLY A 31 -4.26 -4.63 1.87
CA GLY A 31 -4.43 -3.50 2.79
C GLY A 31 -5.89 -3.46 3.22
N ASP A 32 -6.20 -4.14 4.31
CA ASP A 32 -7.59 -4.37 4.71
C ASP A 32 -7.97 -3.63 6.00
N TYR A 33 -7.03 -2.88 6.60
CA TYR A 33 -7.28 -2.06 7.80
C TYR A 33 -7.05 -0.56 7.61
N THR A 34 -7.91 0.25 8.21
CA THR A 34 -7.84 1.73 8.19
C THR A 34 -6.48 2.29 8.61
N ALA A 35 -5.80 1.65 9.57
CA ALA A 35 -4.47 2.08 10.02
C ALA A 35 -3.36 1.87 8.97
N GLU A 36 -3.52 0.89 8.08
CA GLU A 36 -2.59 0.60 6.97
C GLU A 36 -2.78 1.60 5.82
N HIS A 37 -4.03 2.03 5.58
CA HIS A 37 -4.38 3.07 4.59
C HIS A 37 -3.99 4.47 5.03
N GLU A 38 -4.16 4.80 6.32
CA GLU A 38 -3.92 6.14 6.84
C GLU A 38 -2.46 6.36 7.26
N GLY A 39 -1.78 5.31 7.73
CA GLY A 39 -0.40 5.38 8.22
C GLY A 39 0.68 5.17 7.15
N GLY A 40 0.31 4.63 5.99
CA GLY A 40 1.25 4.28 4.93
C GLY A 40 2.31 3.25 5.35
N ILE A 41 3.37 3.14 4.55
CA ILE A 41 4.45 2.16 4.75
C ILE A 41 5.78 2.79 5.18
N GLY A 42 5.80 4.09 5.48
CA GLY A 42 7.03 4.83 5.78
C GLY A 42 7.87 4.21 6.90
N SER A 43 7.26 3.66 7.96
CA SER A 43 8.04 3.01 9.03
C SER A 43 8.59 1.63 8.61
N ILE A 44 7.91 0.90 7.73
CA ILE A 44 8.45 -0.34 7.14
C ILE A 44 9.66 0.03 6.26
N LEU A 45 9.49 0.97 5.32
CA LEU A 45 10.55 1.42 4.42
C LEU A 45 11.78 1.89 5.21
N SER A 46 11.58 2.75 6.21
CA SER A 46 12.66 3.25 7.07
C SER A 46 13.40 2.13 7.81
N ARG A 47 12.70 1.08 8.27
CA ARG A 47 13.33 -0.08 8.92
C ARG A 47 14.14 -0.93 7.94
N LEU A 48 13.65 -1.06 6.72
CA LEU A 48 14.34 -1.74 5.63
C LEU A 48 15.48 -0.92 5.02
N GLY A 49 15.64 0.36 5.42
CA GLY A 49 16.63 1.27 4.84
C GLY A 49 16.28 1.73 3.42
N ILE A 50 14.99 1.69 3.06
CA ILE A 50 14.46 2.14 1.77
C ILE A 50 14.07 3.62 1.90
N ASP A 51 14.42 4.44 0.90
CA ASP A 51 14.00 5.84 0.84
C ASP A 51 12.51 5.92 0.50
N GLU A 52 11.71 6.51 1.39
CA GLU A 52 10.27 6.72 1.18
C GLU A 52 9.98 7.61 -0.04
N LYS A 53 10.93 8.45 -0.44
CA LYS A 53 10.85 9.28 -1.65
C LYS A 53 11.52 8.66 -2.86
N GLY A 54 12.06 7.45 -2.70
CA GLY A 54 12.69 6.70 -3.77
C GLY A 54 11.70 6.43 -4.89
N ILE A 55 12.06 6.88 -6.09
CA ILE A 55 11.34 6.56 -7.32
C ILE A 55 12.01 5.37 -8.01
N MET A 56 11.30 4.78 -8.96
CA MET A 56 11.72 3.59 -9.72
C MET A 56 11.91 2.38 -8.81
N VAL A 57 12.27 1.22 -9.39
CA VAL A 57 12.58 0.03 -8.59
C VAL A 57 13.77 0.30 -7.66
N SER A 58 14.79 1.00 -8.14
CA SER A 58 16.00 1.31 -7.36
C SER A 58 15.72 2.10 -6.09
N GLY A 59 14.78 3.05 -6.12
CA GLY A 59 14.39 3.82 -4.93
C GLY A 59 13.53 3.03 -3.94
N ARG A 60 12.93 1.92 -4.37
CA ARG A 60 12.08 1.04 -3.56
C ARG A 60 12.81 -0.21 -3.07
N SER A 61 14.06 -0.38 -3.45
CA SER A 61 14.90 -1.50 -3.05
C SER A 61 15.70 -1.17 -1.81
N MET A 62 15.96 -2.19 -0.99
CA MET A 62 16.84 -2.04 0.17
C MET A 62 18.23 -1.60 -0.28
N ALA A 63 18.80 -0.61 0.41
CA ALA A 63 20.23 -0.32 0.30
C ALA A 63 21.01 -1.48 0.94
N ASP A 64 22.16 -1.83 0.36
CA ASP A 64 23.03 -2.91 0.82
C ASP A 64 23.23 -2.87 2.36
N GLY A 65 22.90 -3.97 3.03
CA GLY A 65 23.12 -4.13 4.48
C GLY A 65 22.03 -3.55 5.39
N GLY A 66 20.78 -3.51 4.93
CA GLY A 66 19.60 -3.16 5.75
C GLY A 66 19.64 -3.81 7.15
N ARG A 67 19.24 -3.03 8.17
CA ARG A 67 19.32 -3.40 9.59
C ARG A 67 18.66 -4.75 9.85
N GLN A 68 19.28 -5.56 10.71
CA GLN A 68 18.85 -6.88 11.18
C GLN A 68 17.32 -7.03 11.20
N ILE A 69 16.80 -7.69 10.17
CA ILE A 69 15.39 -8.06 10.10
C ILE A 69 15.26 -9.37 10.85
N ASP A 70 14.49 -9.36 11.94
CA ASP A 70 14.15 -10.58 12.66
C ASP A 70 13.20 -11.41 11.80
N VAL A 71 13.76 -12.23 10.91
CA VAL A 71 12.98 -13.25 10.21
C VAL A 71 12.74 -14.40 11.19
N ILE A 72 11.56 -14.41 11.80
CA ILE A 72 11.12 -15.52 12.65
C ILE A 72 10.50 -16.58 11.75
N SER A 73 11.32 -17.43 11.16
CA SER A 73 10.85 -18.62 10.43
C SER A 73 10.57 -19.74 11.44
N GLY A 74 9.29 -20.01 11.71
CA GLY A 74 8.87 -21.17 12.48
C GLY A 74 8.29 -22.24 11.57
N THR A 75 8.98 -23.37 11.38
CA THR A 75 8.33 -24.57 10.86
C THR A 75 7.32 -25.02 11.92
N LYS A 76 6.05 -25.12 11.54
CA LYS A 76 5.03 -25.78 12.35
C LYS A 76 5.41 -27.26 12.43
N THR A 77 6.31 -27.62 13.35
CA THR A 77 6.56 -29.01 13.69
C THR A 77 5.28 -29.55 14.31
N GLU A 78 4.62 -30.41 13.53
CA GLU A 78 3.57 -31.36 13.90
C GLU A 78 2.81 -31.08 15.21
N ALA A 79 1.64 -30.44 15.09
CA ALA A 79 0.69 -30.38 16.19
C ALA A 79 -0.35 -31.49 16.03
N TYR A 80 0.00 -32.71 16.41
CA TYR A 80 -0.99 -33.74 16.74
C TYR A 80 -1.17 -33.78 18.25
N HIS A 81 -2.42 -33.79 18.69
CA HIS A 81 -2.73 -34.11 20.07
C HIS A 81 -3.87 -35.14 20.09
N VAL A 82 -3.50 -36.40 20.28
CA VAL A 82 -4.43 -37.46 20.67
C VAL A 82 -4.48 -37.44 22.20
N LYS A 83 -5.69 -37.32 22.76
CA LYS A 83 -5.92 -37.70 24.17
C LYS A 83 -6.67 -39.01 24.19
N ALA A 84 -6.14 -40.01 24.88
CA ALA A 84 -6.89 -41.21 25.22
C ALA A 84 -8.14 -40.81 26.02
N PRO A 85 -9.30 -41.43 25.76
CA PRO A 85 -10.51 -41.15 26.53
C PRO A 85 -10.28 -41.60 27.97
N THR A 86 -10.50 -40.70 28.93
CA THR A 86 -10.63 -41.11 30.33
C THR A 86 -12.05 -41.60 30.58
N GLU A 87 -12.20 -42.74 31.24
CA GLU A 87 -13.47 -43.49 31.46
C GLU A 87 -14.64 -42.66 32.02
N LYS A 88 -14.40 -41.47 32.59
CA LYS A 88 -15.42 -40.70 33.31
C LYS A 88 -16.26 -39.75 32.47
N ASN A 89 -16.05 -39.60 31.16
CA ASN A 89 -16.98 -38.80 30.33
C ASN A 89 -16.80 -38.99 28.80
N PRO A 90 -17.47 -39.97 28.17
CA PRO A 90 -17.34 -40.24 26.73
C PRO A 90 -18.00 -39.18 25.82
N ASN A 91 -18.89 -38.31 26.34
CA ASN A 91 -19.71 -37.40 25.53
C ASN A 91 -19.40 -35.90 25.69
N ARG A 92 -18.29 -35.51 26.34
CA ARG A 92 -17.96 -34.09 26.50
C ARG A 92 -17.40 -33.53 25.19
N HIS A 93 -18.20 -32.77 24.44
CA HIS A 93 -17.74 -31.99 23.30
C HIS A 93 -16.55 -31.10 23.70
N VAL A 94 -15.39 -31.41 23.12
CA VAL A 94 -14.12 -30.73 23.36
C VAL A 94 -14.22 -29.31 22.83
N LYS A 95 -14.26 -28.32 23.72
CA LYS A 95 -14.00 -26.92 23.33
C LYS A 95 -12.52 -26.80 22.98
N LYS A 96 -12.22 -26.72 21.68
CA LYS A 96 -10.88 -26.44 21.14
C LYS A 96 -10.38 -25.10 21.70
N LYS A 97 -9.30 -25.11 22.47
CA LYS A 97 -8.55 -23.91 22.82
C LYS A 97 -7.15 -24.05 22.22
N VAL A 98 -6.89 -23.33 21.14
CA VAL A 98 -5.56 -23.24 20.52
C VAL A 98 -4.75 -22.25 21.36
N VAL A 99 -3.61 -22.67 21.86
CA VAL A 99 -2.59 -21.77 22.41
C VAL A 99 -1.29 -22.12 21.69
N SER A 100 -0.89 -21.30 20.74
CA SER A 100 0.36 -21.42 20.00
C SER A 100 1.44 -20.61 20.71
N LYS A 101 2.48 -21.29 21.19
CA LYS A 101 3.76 -20.65 21.48
C LYS A 101 4.64 -20.81 20.24
N VAL A 102 4.88 -19.72 19.52
CA VAL A 102 5.95 -19.67 18.50
C VAL A 102 7.27 -19.45 19.25
N LYS A 103 8.24 -20.33 19.06
CA LYS A 103 9.56 -20.25 19.69
C LYS A 103 10.28 -19.00 19.15
N GLY A 104 10.70 -18.07 20.02
CA GLY A 104 11.49 -16.88 19.62
C GLY A 104 10.77 -15.53 19.71
N LEU A 105 9.47 -15.47 20.02
CA LEU A 105 8.75 -14.18 20.17
C LEU A 105 8.91 -13.61 21.59
N THR A 106 9.69 -12.54 21.74
CA THR A 106 9.67 -11.70 22.96
C THR A 106 8.49 -10.72 22.92
N THR A 107 7.71 -10.68 24.00
CA THR A 107 6.28 -10.36 24.00
C THR A 107 5.86 -8.89 24.06
N ASN A 108 6.71 -7.89 23.73
CA ASN A 108 6.37 -6.51 24.12
C ASN A 108 6.03 -5.52 22.98
N THR A 109 6.24 -5.82 21.71
CA THR A 109 5.90 -4.87 20.61
C THR A 109 5.47 -5.50 19.28
N HIS A 110 5.76 -6.78 19.05
CA HIS A 110 5.46 -7.50 17.80
C HIS A 110 4.21 -8.38 17.87
N VAL A 111 3.46 -8.27 18.98
CA VAL A 111 2.40 -9.22 19.30
C VAL A 111 1.23 -9.03 18.36
N ASP A 112 0.85 -7.83 17.92
CA ASP A 112 -0.41 -7.66 17.18
C ASP A 112 -0.39 -8.32 15.79
N THR A 113 0.57 -8.03 14.92
CA THR A 113 0.57 -8.56 13.54
C THR A 113 0.78 -10.08 13.51
N ILE A 114 1.71 -10.60 14.33
CA ILE A 114 1.98 -12.03 14.42
C ILE A 114 0.88 -12.77 15.19
N SER A 115 0.37 -12.22 16.30
CA SER A 115 -0.77 -12.80 17.02
C SER A 115 -2.01 -12.83 16.15
N ARG A 116 -2.26 -11.82 15.31
CA ARG A 116 -3.36 -11.82 14.33
C ARG A 116 -3.23 -13.00 13.37
N ILE A 117 -2.10 -13.14 12.68
CA ILE A 117 -1.92 -14.27 11.76
C ILE A 117 -2.03 -15.61 12.49
N VAL A 118 -1.39 -15.74 13.66
CA VAL A 118 -1.33 -17.01 14.39
C VAL A 118 -2.68 -17.40 15.02
N HIS A 119 -3.45 -16.45 15.57
CA HIS A 119 -4.76 -16.73 16.18
C HIS A 119 -5.87 -16.84 15.15
N GLU A 120 -5.72 -16.13 14.02
CA GLU A 120 -6.77 -16.05 13.04
C GLU A 120 -6.58 -16.99 11.84
N ALA A 121 -5.35 -17.37 11.47
CA ALA A 121 -5.13 -18.34 10.39
C ALA A 121 -5.89 -19.67 10.55
N PRO A 122 -6.02 -20.28 11.76
CA PRO A 122 -6.86 -21.46 11.93
C PRO A 122 -8.36 -21.23 11.69
N ARG A 123 -8.82 -19.97 11.67
CA ARG A 123 -10.21 -19.59 11.40
C ARG A 123 -10.50 -19.38 9.91
N TYR A 124 -9.46 -19.20 9.09
CA TYR A 124 -9.60 -18.88 7.66
C TYR A 124 -9.35 -20.05 6.70
N GLY A 125 -9.16 -21.24 7.27
CA GLY A 125 -8.93 -22.46 6.52
C GLY A 125 -7.44 -22.68 6.20
N PHE A 126 -7.00 -23.92 6.33
CA PHE A 126 -5.66 -24.37 5.91
C PHE A 126 -5.59 -24.62 4.40
N ASP A 127 -6.63 -24.24 3.65
CA ASP A 127 -6.79 -24.39 2.21
C ASP A 127 -6.12 -23.26 1.42
N LYS A 128 -5.59 -22.25 2.10
CA LYS A 128 -4.83 -21.17 1.47
C LYS A 128 -3.37 -21.55 1.25
N GLU A 129 -2.81 -21.04 0.17
CA GLU A 129 -1.40 -21.21 -0.15
C GLU A 129 -0.48 -20.40 0.79
N VAL A 130 -0.86 -19.14 1.04
CA VAL A 130 -0.10 -18.17 1.83
C VAL A 130 -1.08 -17.32 2.65
N THR A 131 -0.63 -16.81 3.79
CA THR A 131 -1.38 -15.84 4.60
C THR A 131 -0.41 -14.81 5.12
N GLY A 132 -0.84 -13.56 5.21
CA GLY A 132 -0.04 -12.53 5.84
C GLY A 132 -0.89 -11.41 6.39
N ALA A 133 -0.23 -10.53 7.13
CA ALA A 133 -0.78 -9.30 7.66
C ALA A 133 0.34 -8.28 7.76
N TRP A 134 -0.01 -7.01 7.76
CA TRP A 134 0.95 -5.94 7.94
C TRP A 134 0.37 -4.82 8.81
N SER A 135 1.19 -3.86 9.14
CA SER A 135 0.86 -2.63 9.85
C SER A 135 1.74 -1.52 9.29
N ASN A 136 1.58 -0.28 9.75
CA ASN A 136 2.50 0.78 9.35
C ASN A 136 3.96 0.57 9.82
N ARG A 137 4.26 -0.47 10.63
CA ARG A 137 5.57 -0.73 11.26
C ARG A 137 6.18 -2.09 10.95
N ASP A 138 5.37 -3.09 10.63
CA ASP A 138 5.81 -4.47 10.44
C ASP A 138 4.88 -5.26 9.52
N PHE A 139 5.32 -6.44 9.12
CA PHE A 139 4.53 -7.41 8.40
C PHE A 139 4.90 -8.82 8.83
N ALA A 140 4.03 -9.78 8.53
CA ALA A 140 4.33 -11.19 8.70
C ALA A 140 3.65 -12.01 7.59
N ILE A 141 4.33 -13.08 7.18
CA ILE A 141 3.94 -13.97 6.08
C ILE A 141 4.09 -15.41 6.58
N VAL A 142 3.10 -16.23 6.28
CA VAL A 142 3.09 -17.67 6.57
C VAL A 142 2.76 -18.42 5.28
N GLY A 143 3.72 -19.23 4.82
CA GLY A 143 3.53 -20.16 3.71
C GLY A 143 2.96 -21.49 4.21
N TRP A 144 1.87 -21.95 3.58
CA TRP A 144 1.22 -23.21 3.91
C TRP A 144 1.50 -24.30 2.87
N SER A 145 1.57 -23.95 1.59
CA SER A 145 2.04 -24.84 0.52
C SER A 145 3.58 -24.97 0.55
N ASP A 146 4.11 -26.00 -0.11
CA ASP A 146 5.57 -26.15 -0.23
C ASP A 146 6.19 -25.03 -1.08
N GLU A 147 5.50 -24.58 -2.12
CA GLU A 147 5.90 -23.41 -2.92
C GLU A 147 5.95 -22.13 -2.08
N ALA A 148 4.92 -21.86 -1.26
CA ALA A 148 4.89 -20.69 -0.39
C ALA A 148 5.94 -20.76 0.73
N LYS A 149 6.21 -21.94 1.28
CA LYS A 149 7.30 -22.13 2.26
C LYS A 149 8.66 -21.84 1.62
N GLN A 150 8.89 -22.36 0.41
CA GLN A 150 10.12 -22.08 -0.33
C GLN A 150 10.25 -20.59 -0.62
N PHE A 151 9.19 -19.94 -1.10
CA PHE A 151 9.19 -18.49 -1.34
C PHE A 151 9.48 -17.69 -0.07
N VAL A 152 8.90 -18.06 1.08
CA VAL A 152 9.19 -17.38 2.36
C VAL A 152 10.66 -17.56 2.76
N SER A 153 11.26 -18.72 2.50
CA SER A 153 12.70 -18.95 2.70
C SER A 153 13.53 -18.07 1.78
N ASP A 154 13.22 -18.05 0.48
CA ASP A 154 13.91 -17.23 -0.52
C ASP A 154 13.80 -15.74 -0.20
N LEU A 155 12.63 -15.30 0.27
CA LEU A 155 12.40 -13.92 0.68
C LEU A 155 13.22 -13.57 1.93
N SER A 156 13.38 -14.49 2.88
CA SER A 156 14.27 -14.30 4.03
C SER A 156 15.72 -14.07 3.60
N GLU A 157 16.21 -14.86 2.65
CA GLU A 157 17.56 -14.71 2.10
C GLU A 157 17.71 -13.40 1.30
N ALA A 158 16.68 -13.03 0.54
CA ALA A 158 16.63 -11.78 -0.19
C ALA A 158 16.67 -10.57 0.76
N LEU A 159 15.90 -10.60 1.86
CA LEU A 159 15.92 -9.58 2.89
C LEU A 159 17.32 -9.44 3.52
N ALA A 160 17.99 -10.56 3.81
CA ALA A 160 19.33 -10.57 4.38
C ALA A 160 20.41 -10.04 3.41
N SER A 161 20.19 -10.19 2.11
CA SER A 161 21.11 -9.75 1.05
C SER A 161 20.75 -8.38 0.44
N GLY A 162 19.70 -7.71 0.93
CA GLY A 162 19.24 -6.42 0.36
C GLY A 162 18.55 -6.55 -1.00
N ASN A 163 18.24 -7.76 -1.46
CA ASN A 163 17.61 -8.05 -2.75
C ASN A 163 16.07 -8.01 -2.66
N VAL A 164 15.51 -7.00 -2.00
CA VAL A 164 14.05 -6.86 -1.80
C VAL A 164 13.57 -5.48 -2.20
N THR A 165 12.42 -5.45 -2.88
CA THR A 165 11.67 -4.24 -3.22
C THR A 165 10.33 -4.25 -2.50
N VAL A 166 9.94 -3.12 -1.91
CA VAL A 166 8.68 -2.97 -1.18
C VAL A 166 7.90 -1.75 -1.65
N TRP A 167 6.61 -1.91 -1.92
CA TRP A 167 5.72 -0.81 -2.30
C TRP A 167 4.26 -1.10 -1.99
N ILE A 168 3.41 -0.07 -2.09
CA ILE A 168 1.96 -0.25 -2.07
C ILE A 168 1.49 -0.52 -3.51
N GLY A 169 0.89 -1.69 -3.73
CA GLY A 169 0.18 -2.04 -4.94
C GLY A 169 -1.14 -1.27 -5.09
N GLY A 170 -1.74 -1.36 -6.27
CA GLY A 170 -3.00 -0.70 -6.62
C GLY A 170 -2.90 0.07 -7.93
N ALA A 171 -4.02 0.23 -8.62
CA ALA A 171 -4.08 1.08 -9.81
C ALA A 171 -4.07 2.56 -9.39
N ALA A 172 -3.15 3.34 -9.95
CA ALA A 172 -3.11 4.79 -9.76
C ALA A 172 -4.50 5.40 -10.01
N GLY A 173 -5.04 6.12 -9.02
CA GLY A 173 -6.32 6.82 -9.14
C GLY A 173 -7.56 6.08 -8.62
N ASN A 174 -7.47 4.82 -8.19
CA ASN A 174 -8.60 4.13 -7.54
C ASN A 174 -8.25 3.69 -6.11
N PRO A 175 -8.77 4.38 -5.06
CA PRO A 175 -8.51 4.04 -3.67
C PRO A 175 -9.08 2.67 -3.24
N PHE A 176 -9.92 2.04 -4.07
CA PHE A 176 -10.50 0.72 -3.84
C PHE A 176 -9.86 -0.40 -4.70
N ALA A 177 -8.79 -0.11 -5.46
CA ALA A 177 -8.16 -1.07 -6.38
C ALA A 177 -7.30 -2.15 -5.71
N ARG A 178 -7.72 -2.66 -4.54
CA ARG A 178 -6.97 -3.63 -3.71
C ARG A 178 -5.55 -3.13 -3.41
N ASN A 179 -5.50 -1.95 -2.80
CA ASN A 179 -4.26 -1.42 -2.27
C ASN A 179 -3.73 -2.39 -1.21
N GLY A 180 -2.47 -2.77 -1.32
CA GLY A 180 -1.84 -3.72 -0.39
C GLY A 180 -0.33 -3.62 -0.46
N LEU A 181 0.33 -4.09 0.60
CA LEU A 181 1.78 -4.11 0.67
C LEU A 181 2.29 -5.23 -0.24
N ILE A 182 3.06 -4.86 -1.27
CA ILE A 182 3.79 -5.81 -2.10
C ILE A 182 5.23 -5.89 -1.59
N ILE A 183 5.69 -7.12 -1.39
CA ILE A 183 7.07 -7.44 -1.03
C ILE A 183 7.58 -8.42 -2.07
N ALA A 184 8.64 -8.04 -2.79
CA ALA A 184 9.17 -8.82 -3.89
C ALA A 184 10.68 -9.01 -3.78
N ILE A 185 11.17 -10.12 -4.32
CA ILE A 185 12.60 -10.33 -4.52
C ILE A 185 13.01 -9.52 -5.74
N THR A 186 13.88 -8.51 -5.58
CA THR A 186 14.17 -7.51 -6.64
C THR A 186 14.67 -8.18 -7.91
N SER A 187 15.61 -9.13 -7.81
CA SER A 187 16.13 -9.88 -8.95
C SER A 187 15.10 -10.80 -9.62
N ARG A 188 13.94 -11.03 -8.98
CA ARG A 188 12.84 -11.84 -9.54
C ARG A 188 11.74 -11.02 -10.20
N LEU A 189 11.80 -9.69 -10.16
CA LEU A 189 10.75 -8.86 -10.76
C LEU A 189 10.64 -9.07 -12.29
N PRO A 190 9.41 -9.16 -12.83
CA PRO A 190 9.19 -9.21 -14.28
C PRO A 190 9.65 -7.92 -14.95
N GLN A 191 10.44 -8.03 -16.02
CA GLN A 191 11.05 -6.85 -16.66
C GLN A 191 10.00 -5.88 -17.21
N LYS A 192 8.87 -6.40 -17.71
CA LYS A 192 7.72 -5.61 -18.14
C LYS A 192 7.12 -4.79 -16.98
N GLY A 193 7.03 -5.39 -15.80
CA GLY A 193 6.58 -4.73 -14.57
C GLY A 193 7.54 -3.64 -14.10
N VAL A 194 8.85 -3.90 -14.16
CA VAL A 194 9.91 -2.92 -13.85
C VAL A 194 9.83 -1.72 -14.78
N ALA A 195 9.73 -1.94 -16.10
CA ALA A 195 9.62 -0.87 -17.09
C ALA A 195 8.37 -0.01 -16.84
N HIS A 196 7.23 -0.64 -16.61
CA HIS A 196 5.98 0.07 -16.32
C HIS A 196 6.05 0.90 -15.03
N MET A 197 6.65 0.36 -13.96
CA MET A 197 6.85 1.10 -12.71
C MET A 197 7.74 2.33 -12.91
N ASN A 198 8.85 2.17 -13.63
CA ASN A 198 9.78 3.27 -13.90
C ASN A 198 9.14 4.35 -14.79
N GLU A 199 8.38 3.94 -15.82
CA GLU A 199 7.65 4.87 -16.69
C GLU A 199 6.57 5.64 -15.92
N ALA A 200 5.83 4.97 -15.03
CA ALA A 200 4.82 5.61 -14.19
C ALA A 200 5.44 6.68 -13.28
N ASP A 201 6.58 6.40 -12.64
CA ASP A 201 7.26 7.37 -11.79
C ASP A 201 7.85 8.52 -12.59
N ASP A 202 8.47 8.24 -13.75
CA ASP A 202 9.00 9.28 -14.63
C ASP A 202 7.88 10.20 -15.14
N ASN A 203 6.73 9.61 -15.49
CA ASN A 203 5.54 10.34 -15.87
C ASN A 203 5.02 11.22 -14.72
N SER A 204 4.96 10.68 -13.49
CA SER A 204 4.57 11.46 -12.30
C SER A 204 5.52 12.63 -12.05
N ARG A 205 6.83 12.40 -12.14
CA ARG A 205 7.85 13.46 -12.00
C ARG A 205 7.66 14.55 -13.06
N ARG A 206 7.49 14.17 -14.33
CA ARG A 206 7.23 15.11 -15.43
C ARG A 206 5.94 15.90 -15.22
N LEU A 207 4.90 15.25 -14.70
CA LEU A 207 3.63 15.89 -14.39
C LEU A 207 3.79 16.93 -13.28
N ASP A 208 4.48 16.60 -12.19
CA ASP A 208 4.77 17.53 -11.08
C ASP A 208 5.59 18.73 -11.57
N GLU A 209 6.62 18.51 -12.38
CA GLU A 209 7.42 19.59 -12.99
C GLU A 209 6.58 20.50 -13.91
N ALA A 210 5.71 19.91 -14.74
CA ALA A 210 4.81 20.66 -15.60
C ALA A 210 3.78 21.47 -14.78
N ALA A 211 3.27 20.88 -13.69
CA ALA A 211 2.33 21.52 -12.79
C ALA A 211 2.95 22.69 -12.02
N GLU A 212 4.17 22.55 -11.49
CA GLU A 212 4.88 23.64 -10.83
C GLU A 212 5.19 24.80 -11.80
N LYS A 213 5.54 24.51 -13.07
CA LYS A 213 5.76 25.54 -14.11
C LYS A 213 4.54 26.42 -14.38
N THR A 214 3.33 25.98 -14.07
CA THR A 214 2.12 26.81 -14.23
C THR A 214 2.06 27.98 -13.25
N GLY A 215 2.74 27.87 -12.09
CA GLY A 215 2.64 28.84 -11.00
C GLY A 215 1.27 28.90 -10.29
N ILE A 216 0.31 28.05 -10.67
CA ILE A 216 -1.07 28.12 -10.18
C ILE A 216 -1.17 27.94 -8.66
N LYS A 217 -0.30 27.09 -8.10
CA LYS A 217 -0.19 26.87 -6.66
C LYS A 217 0.08 28.17 -5.89
N SER A 218 1.04 28.96 -6.38
CA SER A 218 1.41 30.25 -5.78
C SER A 218 0.29 31.28 -5.90
N LEU A 219 -0.41 31.28 -7.04
CA LEU A 219 -1.54 32.18 -7.28
C LEU A 219 -2.72 31.88 -6.34
N ILE A 220 -3.12 30.61 -6.21
CA ILE A 220 -4.21 30.20 -5.33
C ILE A 220 -3.86 30.48 -3.87
N LYS A 221 -2.63 30.17 -3.43
CA LYS A 221 -2.17 30.49 -2.08
C LYS A 221 -2.29 31.99 -1.78
N LYS A 222 -1.80 32.86 -2.67
CA LYS A 222 -1.90 34.32 -2.52
C LYS A 222 -3.34 34.82 -2.52
N ALA A 223 -4.24 34.19 -3.26
CA ALA A 223 -5.66 34.55 -3.28
C ALA A 223 -6.35 34.16 -1.96
N ALA A 224 -6.04 32.98 -1.43
CA ALA A 224 -6.53 32.52 -0.13
C ALA A 224 -6.04 33.42 1.02
N GLU A 225 -4.74 33.76 1.04
CA GLU A 225 -4.16 34.68 2.05
C GLU A 225 -4.82 36.07 2.04
N LYS A 226 -5.32 36.50 0.88
CA LYS A 226 -6.04 37.78 0.71
C LYS A 226 -7.55 37.66 0.99
N GLY A 227 -8.04 36.50 1.40
CA GLY A 227 -9.46 36.23 1.62
C GLY A 227 -10.32 36.30 0.35
N LYS A 228 -9.72 36.20 -0.85
CA LYS A 228 -10.46 36.23 -2.13
C LYS A 228 -11.16 34.92 -2.45
N ILE A 229 -10.67 33.84 -1.88
CA ILE A 229 -11.26 32.50 -1.95
C ILE A 229 -11.31 31.94 -0.53
N ALA A 230 -12.47 31.43 -0.12
CA ALA A 230 -12.65 30.83 1.18
C ALA A 230 -12.08 29.42 1.13
N THR A 231 -10.97 29.19 1.82
CA THR A 231 -10.36 27.86 1.81
C THR A 231 -9.85 27.53 3.19
N LYS A 232 -10.74 27.09 4.08
CA LYS A 232 -10.37 26.68 5.45
C LYS A 232 -9.26 25.61 5.47
N SER A 233 -9.10 24.86 4.36
CA SER A 233 -8.12 23.77 4.20
C SER A 233 -6.83 24.12 3.43
N PHE A 234 -6.74 25.26 2.73
CA PHE A 234 -5.53 25.58 1.94
C PHE A 234 -4.39 26.17 2.77
N TYR A 235 -4.63 26.58 4.01
CA TYR A 235 -3.66 27.32 4.83
C TYR A 235 -2.36 26.56 5.14
N LYS A 236 -2.30 25.24 4.93
CA LYS A 236 -1.08 24.45 5.20
C LYS A 236 -0.41 23.86 3.96
N ASP A 237 -1.16 23.38 2.97
CA ASP A 237 -0.60 22.87 1.71
C ASP A 237 -1.66 22.78 0.58
N PRO A 238 -1.54 23.60 -0.49
CA PRO A 238 -2.45 23.54 -1.64
C PRO A 238 -2.47 22.18 -2.37
N TRP A 239 -1.43 21.35 -2.27
CA TRP A 239 -1.40 20.03 -2.92
C TRP A 239 -2.31 18.99 -2.26
N ARG A 240 -2.87 19.29 -1.08
CA ARG A 240 -3.88 18.45 -0.43
C ARG A 240 -5.23 18.50 -1.13
N VAL A 241 -5.45 19.54 -1.92
CA VAL A 241 -6.75 19.91 -2.51
C VAL A 241 -6.66 20.11 -4.02
N LEU A 242 -5.44 20.24 -4.57
CA LEU A 242 -5.14 20.20 -5.99
C LEU A 242 -4.36 18.92 -6.31
N LYS A 243 -4.81 18.17 -7.32
CA LYS A 243 -4.07 17.03 -7.88
C LYS A 243 -3.84 17.26 -9.37
N PRO A 244 -2.59 17.33 -9.85
CA PRO A 244 -2.33 17.56 -11.27
C PRO A 244 -2.68 16.29 -12.07
N ASN A 245 -2.99 16.48 -13.35
CA ASN A 245 -3.07 15.44 -14.35
C ASN A 245 -2.71 16.02 -15.73
N TRP A 246 -2.32 15.17 -16.67
CA TRP A 246 -2.14 15.60 -18.05
C TRP A 246 -3.46 16.09 -18.63
N ALA A 247 -3.41 17.20 -19.37
CA ALA A 247 -4.55 17.71 -20.11
C ALA A 247 -4.75 16.85 -21.37
N ASP A 248 -6.01 16.55 -21.67
CA ASP A 248 -6.44 15.89 -22.88
C ASP A 248 -6.56 16.92 -24.00
N LYS A 249 -6.50 16.47 -25.27
CA LYS A 249 -6.70 17.36 -26.44
C LYS A 249 -8.06 18.07 -26.44
N ALA A 250 -9.05 17.50 -25.75
CA ALA A 250 -10.38 18.07 -25.62
C ALA A 250 -10.44 19.20 -24.57
N ASP A 251 -9.44 19.29 -23.68
CA ASP A 251 -9.38 20.37 -22.70
C ASP A 251 -8.94 21.66 -23.41
N SER A 252 -9.77 22.69 -23.33
CA SER A 252 -9.47 24.02 -23.90
C SER A 252 -8.48 24.79 -23.01
N THR A 253 -7.23 24.33 -22.94
CA THR A 253 -6.16 24.93 -22.11
C THR A 253 -4.89 25.19 -22.91
N LYS A 254 -4.12 26.21 -22.50
CA LYS A 254 -2.79 26.52 -23.05
C LYS A 254 -1.67 25.76 -22.34
N HIS A 255 -1.99 25.06 -21.26
CA HIS A 255 -1.04 24.32 -20.43
C HIS A 255 -1.15 22.82 -20.69
N PRO A 256 -0.05 22.06 -20.59
CA PRO A 256 -0.10 20.61 -20.79
C PRO A 256 -0.80 19.86 -19.66
N VAL A 257 -1.26 20.57 -18.62
CA VAL A 257 -1.78 19.98 -17.38
C VAL A 257 -3.10 20.63 -16.98
N LYS A 258 -3.93 19.83 -16.32
CA LYS A 258 -5.15 20.23 -15.59
C LYS A 258 -5.07 19.75 -14.15
N PHE A 259 -6.02 20.18 -13.33
CA PHE A 259 -6.00 19.93 -11.90
C PHE A 259 -7.38 19.47 -11.41
N TYR A 260 -7.41 18.38 -10.66
CA TYR A 260 -8.57 18.05 -9.86
C TYR A 260 -8.55 18.91 -8.60
N LEU A 261 -9.63 19.66 -8.36
CA LEU A 261 -9.83 20.48 -7.18
C LEU A 261 -10.87 19.82 -6.28
N ALA A 262 -10.51 19.60 -5.02
CA ALA A 262 -11.38 19.10 -3.95
C ALA A 262 -11.39 20.10 -2.79
N PRO A 263 -12.18 21.19 -2.87
CA PRO A 263 -12.23 22.20 -1.83
C PRO A 263 -12.99 21.66 -0.61
N ALA A 264 -12.57 22.04 0.60
CA ALA A 264 -13.29 21.66 1.82
C ALA A 264 -14.58 22.44 2.03
N ASP A 265 -14.62 23.69 1.54
CA ASP A 265 -15.80 24.56 1.53
C ASP A 265 -16.69 24.19 0.32
N ASN A 266 -17.18 22.94 0.32
CA ASN A 266 -17.98 22.37 -0.77
C ASN A 266 -19.41 22.92 -0.83
N ASP A 267 -19.80 23.77 0.12
CA ASP A 267 -20.99 24.62 0.09
C ASP A 267 -20.83 25.77 -0.92
N GLN A 268 -19.61 26.30 -1.08
CA GLN A 268 -19.32 27.46 -1.92
C GLN A 268 -18.68 27.10 -3.26
N TYR A 269 -17.96 25.97 -3.32
CA TYR A 269 -17.18 25.58 -4.49
C TYR A 269 -17.52 24.18 -4.99
N GLN A 270 -17.41 24.01 -6.29
CA GLN A 270 -17.56 22.73 -6.97
C GLN A 270 -16.24 21.94 -6.92
N ASN A 271 -16.36 20.61 -6.84
CA ASN A 271 -15.25 19.69 -7.03
C ASN A 271 -15.21 19.25 -8.49
N GLY A 272 -14.01 19.06 -9.04
CA GLY A 272 -13.89 18.67 -10.45
C GLY A 272 -12.52 18.91 -11.04
N TRP A 273 -12.41 18.58 -12.32
CA TRP A 273 -11.24 18.87 -13.15
C TRP A 273 -11.35 20.27 -13.72
N TYR A 274 -10.29 21.06 -13.53
CA TYR A 274 -10.20 22.44 -14.01
C TYR A 274 -8.87 22.68 -14.72
N THR A 275 -8.92 23.47 -15.77
CA THR A 275 -7.76 24.03 -16.46
C THR A 275 -7.05 25.08 -15.60
N VAL A 276 -5.81 25.41 -15.96
CA VAL A 276 -5.05 26.48 -15.28
C VAL A 276 -5.77 27.82 -15.41
N GLU A 277 -6.42 28.06 -16.54
CA GLU A 277 -7.18 29.27 -16.84
C GLU A 277 -8.39 29.41 -15.90
N GLU A 278 -9.20 28.36 -15.76
CA GLU A 278 -10.37 28.36 -14.87
C GLU A 278 -9.96 28.53 -13.40
N LEU A 279 -8.88 27.87 -12.98
CA LEU A 279 -8.32 28.08 -11.64
C LEU A 279 -7.80 29.52 -11.45
N THR A 280 -7.25 30.13 -12.50
CA THR A 280 -6.84 31.53 -12.48
C THR A 280 -8.04 32.46 -12.33
N GLU A 281 -9.16 32.18 -12.99
CA GLU A 281 -10.42 32.92 -12.79
C GLU A 281 -10.93 32.76 -11.36
N TRP A 282 -10.82 31.55 -10.80
CA TRP A 282 -11.21 31.28 -9.42
C TRP A 282 -10.43 32.13 -8.41
N THR A 283 -9.12 32.34 -8.63
CA THR A 283 -8.33 33.27 -7.78
C THR A 283 -8.83 34.73 -7.78
N ARG A 284 -9.72 35.07 -8.72
CA ARG A 284 -10.36 36.38 -8.88
C ARG A 284 -11.82 36.38 -8.43
N GLY A 285 -12.30 35.29 -7.81
CA GLY A 285 -13.68 35.13 -7.40
C GLY A 285 -14.64 34.93 -8.58
N LYS A 286 -14.19 34.28 -9.66
CA LYS A 286 -15.00 34.00 -10.86
C LYS A 286 -14.81 32.56 -11.35
N GLY A 287 -15.52 32.19 -12.41
CA GLY A 287 -15.29 30.95 -13.14
C GLY A 287 -16.08 29.76 -12.60
N PRO A 288 -15.90 28.58 -13.22
CA PRO A 288 -16.76 27.40 -13.03
C PRO A 288 -16.56 26.69 -11.69
N VAL A 289 -15.54 27.09 -10.92
CA VAL A 289 -15.30 26.55 -9.57
C VAL A 289 -16.35 27.05 -8.57
N ILE A 290 -16.94 28.23 -8.80
CA ILE A 290 -17.90 28.82 -7.86
C ILE A 290 -19.29 28.22 -8.09
N LYS A 291 -19.97 27.83 -7.02
CA LYS A 291 -21.37 27.40 -7.11
C LYS A 291 -22.28 28.60 -7.38
N PRO A 292 -23.31 28.46 -8.24
CA PRO A 292 -24.35 29.48 -8.37
C PRO A 292 -25.01 29.75 -7.01
N ALA A 293 -25.39 31.00 -6.73
CA ALA A 293 -26.25 31.29 -5.59
C ALA A 293 -27.63 30.67 -5.83
N GLU A 294 -28.09 29.81 -4.92
CA GLU A 294 -29.47 29.30 -4.88
C GLU A 294 -30.44 30.38 -4.37
#